data_AF-A0A1H4QFK1-F1
#
_entry.id   AF-A0A1H4QFK1-F1
#
_cell.length_a   1.000
_cell.length_b   1.000
_cell.length_c   1.000
_cell.angle_alpha   90.00
_cell.angle_beta   90.00
_cell.angle_gamma   90.00
#
_symmetry.space_group_name_H-M   'P 1'
#
loop_
_entity.id
_entity.type
_entity.pdbx_description
1 polymer ?
#
loop_
_entity_poly.entity_id
_entity_poly.type
_entity_poly.pdbx_seq_one_letter_code
_entity_poly.pdbx_strand_id
1 'polypeptide(L)' 'MSERAAPFFCPYCGDEDLRPNEQGHGAWECAACSRAFQLKFLGLLAPATSGNTTGGKEI' A
#
# COMPACT_ATOMS: atom_id res chain seq x y z
N MET A 1 4.52 18.37 -1.02
CA MET A 1 3.97 17.25 -1.81
C MET A 1 2.95 16.57 -0.91
N SER A 2 1.68 16.47 -1.31
CA SER A 2 0.63 15.96 -0.42
C SER A 2 0.85 14.47 -0.18
N GLU A 3 1.12 14.07 1.05
CA GLU A 3 1.37 12.68 1.47
C GLU A 3 0.07 11.82 1.48
N ARG A 4 -1.04 12.40 1.01
CA ARG A 4 -2.37 11.79 1.02
C ARG A 4 -2.71 11.26 -0.37
N ALA A 5 -2.22 10.08 -0.69
CA ALA A 5 -2.76 9.30 -1.80
C ALA A 5 -4.10 8.68 -1.35
N ALA A 6 -5.17 8.98 -2.10
CA ALA A 6 -6.44 8.30 -1.90
C ALA A 6 -6.40 6.92 -2.60
N PRO A 7 -6.86 5.84 -1.94
CA PRO A 7 -7.15 4.59 -2.64
C PRO A 7 -8.31 4.81 -3.61
N PHE A 8 -8.24 4.21 -4.78
CA PHE A 8 -9.34 4.26 -5.76
C PHE A 8 -10.40 3.19 -5.52
N PHE A 9 -10.01 2.03 -4.97
CA PHE A 9 -10.91 0.90 -4.74
C PHE A 9 -10.79 0.35 -3.31
N CYS A 10 -11.92 -0.03 -2.73
CA CYS A 10 -11.95 -0.72 -1.44
C CYS A 10 -11.24 -2.08 -1.56
N PRO A 11 -10.23 -2.38 -0.72
CA PRO A 11 -9.50 -3.65 -0.79
C PRO A 11 -10.35 -4.87 -0.44
N TYR A 12 -11.58 -4.66 0.06
CA TYR A 12 -12.46 -5.75 0.50
C TYR A 12 -13.67 -6.01 -0.40
N CYS A 13 -14.23 -5.00 -1.07
CA CYS A 13 -15.40 -5.18 -1.95
C CYS A 13 -15.21 -4.63 -3.37
N GLY A 14 -14.12 -3.92 -3.64
CA GLY A 14 -13.84 -3.33 -4.96
C GLY A 14 -14.64 -2.07 -5.30
N ASP A 15 -15.46 -1.57 -4.39
CA ASP A 15 -16.24 -0.33 -4.58
C ASP A 15 -15.35 0.93 -4.46
N GLU A 16 -15.78 2.03 -5.09
CA GLU A 16 -15.03 3.30 -5.17
C GLU A 16 -15.52 4.35 -4.17
N ASP A 17 -16.63 4.14 -3.45
CA ASP A 17 -17.14 5.08 -2.44
C ASP A 17 -16.33 4.99 -1.14
N LEU A 18 -15.13 5.56 -1.21
CA LEU A 18 -14.14 5.63 -0.14
C LEU A 18 -14.07 7.04 0.45
N ARG A 19 -14.19 7.13 1.78
CA ARG A 19 -14.14 8.39 2.54
C ARG A 19 -12.98 8.35 3.54
N PRO A 20 -12.29 9.48 3.79
CA PRO A 20 -11.33 9.56 4.90
C PRO A 20 -12.07 9.40 6.23
N ASN A 21 -11.51 8.60 7.14
CA ASN A 21 -12.09 8.33 8.46
C ASN A 21 -11.33 9.11 9.55
N GLU A 22 -12.04 9.54 10.59
CA GLU A 22 -11.49 10.41 11.65
C GLU A 22 -10.55 9.69 12.63
N GLN A 23 -10.46 8.35 12.57
CA GLN A 23 -9.59 7.56 13.46
C GLN A 23 -8.09 7.84 13.31
N GLY A 24 -7.65 8.52 12.25
CA GLY A 24 -6.28 9.02 12.16
C GLY A 24 -5.75 9.22 10.75
N HIS A 25 -4.46 9.54 10.66
CA HIS A 25 -3.78 9.75 9.38
C HIS A 25 -3.79 8.48 8.52
N GLY A 26 -4.30 8.62 7.29
CA GLY A 26 -4.40 7.51 6.34
C GLY A 26 -5.54 6.55 6.65
N ALA A 27 -6.45 6.86 7.57
CA ALA A 27 -7.65 6.06 7.81
C ALA A 27 -8.71 6.34 6.73
N TRP A 28 -9.34 5.28 6.25
CA TRP A 28 -10.35 5.27 5.21
C TRP A 28 -11.49 4.34 5.58
N GLU A 29 -12.68 4.65 5.11
CA GLU A 29 -13.86 3.78 5.21
C GLU A 29 -14.55 3.64 3.86
N CYS A 30 -15.13 2.48 3.61
CA CYS A 30 -15.96 2.22 2.44
C CYS A 30 -17.43 2.28 2.82
N ALA A 31 -18.20 3.15 2.17
CA ALA A 31 -19.63 3.29 2.41
C ALA A 31 -20.42 2.04 1.96
N ALA A 32 -19.99 1.39 0.87
CA ALA A 32 -20.70 0.23 0.31
C ALA A 32 -20.66 -1.02 1.21
N CYS A 33 -19.56 -1.25 1.93
CA CYS A 33 -19.40 -2.44 2.79
C CYS A 33 -19.16 -2.13 4.27
N SER A 34 -19.17 -0.84 4.66
CA SER A 34 -18.99 -0.36 6.04
C SER A 34 -17.69 -0.81 6.72
N ARG A 35 -16.62 -1.05 5.95
CA ARG A 35 -15.30 -1.46 6.47
C ARG A 35 -14.36 -0.27 6.52
N ALA A 36 -13.66 -0.13 7.65
CA ALA A 36 -12.59 0.85 7.83
C ALA A 36 -11.21 0.17 7.74
N PHE A 37 -10.22 0.88 7.20
CA PHE A 37 -8.83 0.43 7.06
C PHE A 37 -7.87 1.62 7.09
N GLN A 38 -6.57 1.36 7.28
CA GLN A 38 -5.54 2.39 7.30
C GLN A 38 -4.46 2.12 6.26
N LEU A 39 -4.07 3.16 5.52
CA LEU A 39 -2.95 3.15 4.58
C LEU A 39 -1.73 3.82 5.19
N LYS A 40 -0.56 3.28 4.87
CA LYS A 40 0.73 3.82 5.27
C LYS A 40 1.68 3.84 4.08
N PHE A 41 2.22 5.01 3.76
CA PHE A 41 3.35 5.12 2.84
C PHE A 41 4.62 4.60 3.53
N LEU A 42 5.28 3.62 2.93
CA LEU A 42 6.48 2.99 3.49
C LEU A 42 7.79 3.59 2.94
N GLY A 43 7.73 4.38 1.87
CA GLY A 43 8.90 4.84 1.12
C GLY A 43 9.00 4.20 -0.26
N LEU A 44 10.03 4.58 -1.01
CA LEU A 44 10.39 3.94 -2.27
C LEU A 44 11.20 2.67 -1.96
N LEU A 45 10.68 1.51 -2.37
CA LEU A 45 11.43 0.26 -2.27
C LEU A 45 12.52 0.23 -3.34
N ALA A 46 13.77 -0.01 -2.94
CA ALA A 46 14.84 -0.23 -3.91
C ALA A 46 14.55 -1.51 -4.71
N PRO A 47 14.76 -1.52 -6.04
CA PRO A 47 14.71 -2.77 -6.79
C PRO A 47 15.79 -3.71 -6.24
N ALA A 48 15.42 -4.96 -5.95
CA ALA A 48 16.38 -5.99 -5.59
C ALA A 48 17.32 -6.22 -6.79
N THR A 49 18.50 -5.62 -6.77
CA THR A 49 19.60 -6.05 -7.63
C THR A 49 20.07 -7.40 -7.09
N SER A 50 19.51 -8.48 -7.64
CA SER A 50 19.96 -9.85 -7.38
C SER A 50 21.39 -10.03 -7.90
N GLY A 51 22.38 -9.58 -7.11
CA GLY A 51 23.77 -9.93 -7.26
C GLY A 51 24.02 -11.30 -6.65
N ASN A 52 23.47 -12.36 -7.25
CA ASN A 52 23.90 -13.71 -6.94
C ASN A 52 25.12 -14.06 -7.80
N THR A 53 26.28 -13.49 -7.45
CA THR A 53 27.57 -14.06 -7.85
C THR A 53 27.85 -15.23 -6.93
N THR A 54 27.20 -16.37 -7.16
CA THR A 54 27.75 -17.65 -6.72
C THR A 54 28.89 -17.96 -7.67
N GLY A 55 30.11 -17.56 -7.26
CA GLY A 55 31.33 -17.88 -7.96
C GLY A 55 31.49 -19.39 -8.05
N GLY A 56 31.39 -19.93 -9.26
CA GLY A 56 31.97 -21.22 -9.59
C GLY A 56 33.48 -21.13 -9.37
N LYS A 57 34.00 -21.96 -8.47
CA LYS A 57 35.41 -22.31 -8.45
C LYS A 57 35.50 -23.83 -8.58
N GLU A 58 35.71 -24.23 -9.82
CA GLU A 58 36.21 -25.54 -10.21
C GLU A 58 37.53 -25.83 -9.49
N ILE A 59 37.64 -27.00 -8.86
CA ILE A 59 38.87 -27.80 -8.69
C ILE A 59 38.53 -29.27 -8.89
#